data_AF-A0A4P9CEH7-F1
#
_entry.id   AF-A0A4P9CEH7-F1
#
_cell.length_a   1.000
_cell.length_b   1.000
_cell.length_c   1.000
_cell.angle_alpha   90.00
_cell.angle_beta   90.00
_cell.angle_gamma   90.00
#
_symmetry.space_group_name_H-M   'P 1'
#
loop_
_entity.id
_entity.type
_entity.pdbx_description
1 polymer ?
#
loop_
_entity_poly.entity_id
_entity_poly.type
_entity_poly.pdbx_seq_one_letter_code
_entity_poly.pdbx_strand_id
1 'polypeptide(L)'
;MKSLEIRLKTAVLDVKLDHILRGIAKSPERCARSLVDLGKSISPKELTRIEYRLLYNEFLKLCASSDIEGTKKNFFRHFNPD
;
A
#
# COMPACT_ATOMS: atom_id res chain seq x y z
N MET A 1 -14.84 19.31 -0.55
CA MET A 1 -13.46 19.63 -0.98
C MET A 1 -12.53 19.11 0.11
N LYS A 2 -11.56 18.21 -0.18
CA LYS A 2 -10.62 17.70 0.84
C LYS A 2 -9.73 18.85 1.35
N SER A 3 -9.40 18.86 2.64
CA SER A 3 -8.51 19.87 3.22
C SER A 3 -7.11 19.81 2.60
N LEU A 4 -6.34 20.91 2.70
CA LEU A 4 -4.95 20.94 2.22
C LEU A 4 -4.09 19.87 2.89
N GLU A 5 -4.34 19.62 4.18
CA GLU A 5 -3.66 18.57 4.95
C GLU A 5 -3.88 17.19 4.35
N ILE A 6 -5.13 16.82 4.03
CA ILE A 6 -5.44 15.52 3.42
C ILE A 6 -4.77 15.40 2.05
N ARG A 7 -4.79 16.47 1.24
CA ARG A 7 -4.12 16.48 -0.07
C ARG A 7 -2.61 16.24 0.06
N LEU A 8 -1.97 16.84 1.06
CA LEU A 8 -0.55 16.66 1.31
C LEU A 8 -0.24 15.24 1.78
N LYS A 9 -1.03 14.68 2.70
CA LYS A 9 -0.90 13.28 3.14
C LYS A 9 -1.02 12.32 1.97
N THR A 10 -2.00 12.50 1.10
CA THR A 10 -2.17 11.69 -0.11
C THR A 10 -0.95 11.77 -1.03
N ALA A 11 -0.42 12.98 -1.28
CA ALA A 11 0.75 13.15 -2.14
C ALA A 11 2.00 12.47 -1.57
N VAL A 12 2.23 12.60 -0.25
CA VAL A 12 3.36 11.93 0.43
C VAL A 12 3.22 10.41 0.34
N LEU A 13 2.01 9.88 0.53
CA LEU A 13 1.75 8.45 0.39
C LEU A 13 1.99 7.96 -1.04
N ASP A 14 1.54 8.73 -2.04
CA ASP A 14 1.71 8.38 -3.44
C ASP A 14 3.19 8.23 -3.83
N VAL A 15 4.04 9.16 -3.37
CA VAL A 15 5.51 9.10 -3.55
C VAL A 15 6.13 7.90 -2.83
N LYS A 16 5.68 7.59 -1.61
CA LYS A 16 6.16 6.40 -0.87
C LYS A 16 5.80 5.11 -1.61
N LEU A 17 4.61 5.04 -2.18
CA LEU A 17 4.18 3.89 -2.99
C LEU A 17 5.06 3.73 -4.22
N ASP A 18 5.39 4.80 -4.94
CA ASP A 18 6.31 4.72 -6.09
C ASP A 18 7.69 4.19 -5.67
N HIS A 19 8.20 4.62 -4.51
CA HIS A 19 9.47 4.12 -4.00
C HIS A 19 9.43 2.62 -3.70
N ILE A 20 8.36 2.14 -3.05
CA ILE A 20 8.16 0.71 -2.75
C ILE A 20 8.06 -0.09 -4.05
N LEU A 21 7.25 0.39 -5.00
CA LEU A 21 6.91 -0.34 -6.23
C LEU A 21 7.99 -0.24 -7.32
N ARG A 22 9.05 0.56 -7.13
CA ARG A 22 10.19 0.61 -8.05
C ARG A 22 10.83 -0.76 -8.30
N GLY A 23 10.74 -1.67 -7.34
CA GLY A 23 11.27 -3.03 -7.41
C GLY A 23 10.25 -4.12 -7.77
N ILE A 24 9.02 -3.76 -8.17
CA ILE A 24 7.86 -4.67 -8.25
C ILE A 24 8.13 -5.92 -9.11
N ALA A 25 8.80 -5.76 -10.25
CA ALA A 25 9.14 -6.87 -11.14
C ALA A 25 10.28 -7.77 -10.63
N LYS A 26 11.14 -7.27 -9.74
CA LYS A 26 12.31 -8.01 -9.23
C LYS A 26 12.02 -8.74 -7.92
N SER A 27 11.16 -8.17 -7.07
CA SER A 27 10.82 -8.74 -5.77
C SER A 27 9.40 -8.34 -5.34
N PRO A 28 8.37 -8.98 -5.92
CA PRO A 28 6.98 -8.67 -5.61
C PRO A 28 6.63 -8.96 -4.14
N GLU A 29 7.23 -9.98 -3.52
CA GLU A 29 7.04 -10.33 -2.11
C GLU A 29 7.56 -9.24 -1.18
N ARG A 30 8.70 -8.63 -1.52
CA ARG A 30 9.24 -7.50 -0.76
C ARG A 30 8.31 -6.31 -0.87
N CYS A 31 7.82 -6.00 -2.07
CA CYS A 31 6.86 -4.90 -2.27
C CYS A 31 5.59 -5.13 -1.47
N ALA A 32 5.00 -6.34 -1.54
CA ALA A 32 3.79 -6.70 -0.80
C ALA A 32 3.97 -6.56 0.72
N ARG A 33 5.09 -7.01 1.29
CA ARG A 33 5.40 -6.79 2.72
C ARG A 33 5.47 -5.30 3.06
N SER A 34 6.21 -4.53 2.28
CA SER A 34 6.35 -3.09 2.50
C SER A 34 5.02 -2.33 2.39
N LEU A 35 4.09 -2.76 1.53
CA LEU A 35 2.75 -2.19 1.45
C LEU A 35 1.95 -2.46 2.72
N VAL A 36 1.97 -3.70 3.24
CA VAL A 36 1.29 -4.01 4.52
C VAL A 36 1.87 -3.20 5.66
N ASP A 37 3.20 -3.09 5.75
CA ASP A 37 3.88 -2.31 6.80
C ASP A 37 3.55 -0.82 6.69
N LEU A 38 3.49 -0.27 5.48
CA LEU A 38 3.05 1.11 5.25
C LEU A 38 1.60 1.30 5.71
N GLY A 39 0.69 0.38 5.36
CA GLY A 39 -0.70 0.41 5.79
C GLY A 39 -0.86 0.42 7.32
N LYS A 40 -0.09 -0.42 8.02
CA LYS A 40 -0.02 -0.45 9.50
C LYS A 40 0.48 0.87 10.10
N SER A 41 1.36 1.60 9.40
CA SER A 41 1.84 2.91 9.88
C SER A 41 0.80 4.02 9.73
N ILE A 42 -0.15 3.87 8.80
CA ILE A 42 -1.23 4.84 8.54
C ILE A 42 -2.41 4.55 9.47
N SER A 43 -2.79 3.29 9.58
CA SER A 43 -3.83 2.81 10.50
C SER A 43 -3.17 1.92 11.55
N PRO A 44 -2.87 2.45 12.74
CA PRO A 44 -2.16 1.72 13.80
C PRO A 44 -3.02 0.61 14.43
N LYS A 45 -4.16 0.26 13.84
CA LYS A 45 -4.94 -0.90 14.24
C LYS A 45 -4.08 -2.15 14.07
N GLU A 46 -3.97 -2.91 15.15
CA GLU A 46 -3.26 -4.17 15.13
C GLU A 46 -4.00 -5.16 14.23
N LEU A 47 -3.32 -5.65 13.19
CA LEU A 47 -3.84 -6.69 12.32
C LEU A 47 -3.64 -8.04 13.01
N THR A 48 -4.70 -8.83 13.10
CA THR A 48 -4.58 -10.25 13.43
C THR A 48 -3.70 -10.95 12.39
N ARG A 49 -3.15 -12.12 12.75
CA ARG A 49 -2.35 -12.94 11.82
C ARG A 49 -3.12 -13.30 10.54
N ILE A 50 -4.43 -13.48 10.63
CA ILE A 50 -5.30 -13.79 9.49
C ILE A 50 -5.47 -12.56 8.61
N GLU A 51 -5.80 -11.40 9.18
CA GLU A 51 -5.93 -10.14 8.42
C GLU A 51 -4.62 -9.77 7.72
N TYR A 52 -3.48 -9.88 8.41
CA TYR A 52 -2.16 -9.68 7.81
C TYR A 52 -1.94 -10.60 6.61
N ARG A 53 -2.24 -11.91 6.76
CA ARG A 53 -2.02 -12.89 5.69
C ARG A 53 -2.92 -12.62 4.50
N LEU A 54 -4.19 -12.25 4.73
CA LEU A 54 -5.14 -11.91 3.66
C LEU A 54 -4.67 -10.68 2.89
N LEU A 55 -4.31 -9.61 3.60
CA LEU A 55 -3.85 -8.37 2.99
C LEU A 55 -2.51 -8.55 2.26
N TYR A 56 -1.57 -9.29 2.85
CA TYR A 56 -0.31 -9.64 2.19
C TYR A 56 -0.55 -10.41 0.89
N ASN A 57 -1.41 -11.43 0.91
CA ASN A 57 -1.70 -12.24 -0.28
C ASN A 57 -2.39 -11.41 -1.38
N GLU A 58 -3.25 -10.47 -0.99
CA GLU A 58 -3.88 -9.53 -1.94
C GLU A 58 -2.82 -8.65 -2.62
N PHE A 59 -1.96 -7.99 -1.84
CA PHE A 59 -0.88 -7.17 -2.41
C PHE A 59 0.14 -7.98 -3.19
N LEU A 60 0.43 -9.22 -2.78
CA LEU A 60 1.34 -10.10 -3.51
C LEU A 60 0.81 -10.40 -4.91
N LYS A 61 -0.48 -10.69 -5.06
CA LYS A 61 -1.09 -10.93 -6.38
C LYS A 61 -0.96 -9.71 -7.30
N LEU A 62 -1.18 -8.51 -6.77
CA LEU A 62 -1.05 -7.26 -7.51
C LEU A 62 0.42 -6.93 -7.84
N CYS A 63 1.34 -7.17 -6.91
CA CYS A 63 2.76 -6.98 -7.16
C CYS A 63 3.28 -7.99 -8.20
N ALA A 64 2.82 -9.24 -8.16
CA ALA A 64 3.21 -10.26 -9.11
C ALA A 64 2.74 -9.95 -10.55
N SER A 65 1.64 -9.22 -10.73
CA SER A 65 1.22 -8.75 -12.07
C SER A 65 2.02 -7.54 -12.56
N SER A 66 2.92 -6.98 -11.76
CA SER A 66 3.67 -5.75 -12.06
C SER A 66 2.77 -4.54 -12.38
N ASP A 67 1.51 -4.57 -11.97
CA ASP A 67 0.54 -3.49 -12.18
C ASP A 67 0.70 -2.44 -11.08
N ILE A 68 1.54 -1.44 -11.33
CA ILE A 68 1.81 -0.35 -10.38
C ILE A 68 0.54 0.43 -10.09
N GLU A 69 -0.21 0.84 -11.11
CA GLU A 69 -1.38 1.70 -10.95
C GLU A 69 -2.51 0.97 -10.20
N GLY A 70 -2.78 -0.29 -10.58
CA GLY A 70 -3.73 -1.14 -9.87
C GLY A 70 -3.34 -1.38 -8.42
N THR A 71 -2.03 -1.55 -8.15
CA THR A 71 -1.52 -1.70 -6.78
C THR A 71 -1.74 -0.44 -5.96
N LYS A 72 -1.40 0.76 -6.48
CA LYS A 72 -1.64 2.04 -5.79
C LYS A 72 -3.13 2.26 -5.53
N LYS A 73 -3.97 2.02 -6.52
CA LYS A 73 -5.44 2.14 -6.40
C LYS A 73 -6.00 1.20 -5.34
N ASN A 74 -5.52 -0.03 -5.27
CA ASN A 74 -5.92 -0.99 -4.24
C ASN A 74 -5.46 -0.52 -2.85
N PHE A 75 -4.22 -0.05 -2.72
CA PHE A 75 -3.70 0.48 -1.45
C PHE A 75 -4.58 1.61 -0.90
N PHE A 76 -4.93 2.60 -1.74
CA PHE A 76 -5.78 3.72 -1.31
C PHE A 76 -7.22 3.31 -0.98
N ARG A 77 -7.72 2.15 -1.43
CA ARG A 77 -9.02 1.63 -0.97
C ARG A 77 -8.97 1.14 0.47
N HIS A 78 -7.84 0.58 0.89
CA HIS A 78 -7.63 0.09 2.26
C HIS A 78 -7.22 1.19 3.22
N PHE A 79 -6.39 2.14 2.76
CA PHE A 79 -5.69 3.10 3.60
C PHE A 79 -5.88 4.55 3.16
N ASN A 80 -7.09 4.92 2.75
CA ASN A 80 -7.38 6.30 2.39
C ASN A 80 -7.10 7.21 3.61
N PRO A 81 -6.26 8.25 3.48
CA PRO A 81 -6.13 9.25 4.53
C PRO A 81 -7.47 10.00 4.66
N ASP A 82 -8.11 9.84 5.81
CA ASP A 82 -9.30 10.57 6.24
C ASP A 82 -8.93 11.96 6.79
#